data_AF-A0A9X2KAF6-F1
#
_entry.id   AF-A0A9X2KAF6-F1
#
_cell.length_a   1.000
_cell.length_b   1.000
_cell.length_c   1.000
_cell.angle_alpha   90.00
_cell.angle_beta   90.00
_cell.angle_gamma   90.00
#
_symmetry.space_group_name_H-M   'P 1'
#
loop_
_entity.id
_entity.type
_entity.pdbx_description
1 polymer ?
#
loop_
_entity_poly.entity_id
_entity_poly.type
_entity_poly.pdbx_seq_one_letter_code
_entity_poly.pdbx_strand_id
1 'polypeptide(L)'
;MTPPDTREQHRPPQRRRAANRGNAAEDAFDRLEKAQQEAAAMTNRADDAWSTPAPDATGAEVVHAPDPAAPMPADAFVEKLARGDVPTLEDCEKHITAITTQWLLAVGRALAAIRDHELFRDKGYTSFTAYLKNEHPWHPSYVSRVIADIPVVEALAEHGVDRDLNEGQASAVRPVLEEHGREALYDVWDSTEGKKSAAALVRVARAKGYLPPPEEAETESGAATFSKNLARFREFADLVGDGQGKRLIEAAKEDPDWGKGVLFPALRQAVGILESEFGPES
;
A
#
# COMPACT_ATOMS: atom_id res chain seq x y z
N MET A 1 22.81 -7.12 84.13
CA MET A 1 23.71 -7.90 83.26
C MET A 1 23.31 -7.61 81.83
N THR A 2 24.13 -6.80 81.16
CA THR A 2 23.91 -6.34 79.78
C THR A 2 24.82 -7.15 78.87
N PRO A 3 24.33 -7.87 77.85
CA PRO A 3 25.20 -8.41 76.82
C PRO A 3 25.43 -7.38 75.70
N PRO A 4 26.63 -7.40 75.08
CA PRO A 4 27.13 -6.31 74.24
C PRO A 4 26.68 -6.35 72.78
N ASP A 5 26.62 -5.13 72.24
CA ASP A 5 26.40 -4.72 70.85
C ASP A 5 27.54 -5.22 69.94
N THR A 6 27.22 -6.01 68.92
CA THR A 6 28.17 -6.50 67.91
C THR A 6 27.78 -5.93 66.55
N ARG A 7 28.19 -4.69 66.28
CA ARG A 7 28.10 -4.07 64.96
C ARG A 7 29.27 -4.54 64.09
N GLU A 8 29.08 -5.66 63.41
CA GLU A 8 29.98 -6.10 62.34
C GLU A 8 29.69 -5.36 61.03
N GLN A 9 30.78 -4.85 60.47
CA GLN A 9 30.86 -3.93 59.36
C GLN A 9 30.75 -4.70 58.04
N HIS A 10 29.66 -4.52 57.30
CA HIS A 10 29.61 -4.91 55.88
C HIS A 10 29.87 -3.69 54.99
N ARG A 11 31.13 -3.53 54.56
CA ARG A 11 31.47 -2.69 53.40
C ARG A 11 31.03 -3.41 52.12
N PRO A 12 30.27 -2.77 51.22
CA PRO A 12 29.98 -3.35 49.92
C PRO A 12 31.22 -3.32 48.99
N PRO A 13 31.33 -4.27 48.05
CA PRO A 13 32.48 -4.40 47.17
C PRO A 13 32.54 -3.26 46.14
N GLN A 14 33.70 -2.59 46.05
CA GLN A 14 34.00 -1.65 44.98
C GLN A 14 34.08 -2.39 43.63
N ARG A 15 33.06 -2.18 42.78
CA ARG A 15 33.10 -2.58 41.37
C ARG A 15 34.09 -1.71 40.59
N ARG A 16 35.32 -2.19 40.46
CA ARG A 16 36.19 -1.88 39.32
C ARG A 16 35.75 -2.75 38.14
N ARG A 17 35.19 -2.16 37.08
CA ARG A 17 35.54 -2.44 35.66
C ARG A 17 34.54 -1.83 34.66
N ALA A 18 35.14 -1.30 33.58
CA ALA A 18 34.63 -1.14 32.22
C ALA A 18 34.01 0.22 31.84
N ALA A 19 34.90 1.19 31.69
CA ALA A 19 34.83 2.16 30.59
C ALA A 19 34.98 1.41 29.25
N ASN A 20 33.88 1.20 28.52
CA ASN A 20 33.85 1.07 27.06
C ASN A 20 32.38 1.01 26.59
N ARG A 21 31.65 2.11 26.81
CA ARG A 21 30.23 2.24 26.44
C ARG A 21 29.98 3.50 25.59
N GLY A 22 31.01 3.96 24.89
CA GLY A 22 30.89 4.89 23.78
C GLY A 22 30.98 4.09 22.47
N ASN A 23 30.09 4.39 21.53
CA ASN A 23 30.19 4.08 20.10
C ASN A 23 29.56 2.78 19.57
N ALA A 24 28.85 1.98 20.37
CA ALA A 24 28.09 0.85 19.80
C ALA A 24 26.92 1.30 18.90
N ALA A 25 26.38 2.50 19.12
CA ALA A 25 25.28 3.05 18.32
C ALA A 25 25.79 3.78 17.06
N GLU A 26 26.91 4.50 17.14
CA GLU A 26 27.57 5.12 15.98
C GLU A 26 28.12 4.04 15.03
N ASP A 27 28.74 2.98 15.57
CA ASP A 27 29.18 1.82 14.78
C ASP A 27 28.04 1.11 14.06
N ALA A 28 26.82 1.12 14.62
CA ALA A 28 25.67 0.47 14.00
C ALA A 28 25.11 1.30 12.84
N PHE A 29 25.15 2.63 12.97
CA PHE A 29 24.72 3.55 11.92
C PHE A 29 25.71 3.56 10.75
N ASP A 30 27.02 3.63 11.03
CA ASP A 30 28.07 3.57 10.01
C ASP A 30 28.05 2.23 9.24
N ARG A 31 27.71 1.13 9.90
CA ARG A 31 27.52 -0.18 9.23
C ARG A 31 26.28 -0.22 8.35
N LEU A 32 25.21 0.46 8.73
CA LEU A 32 23.97 0.52 7.94
C LEU A 32 24.15 1.40 6.71
N GLU A 33 24.79 2.56 6.87
CA GLU A 33 25.10 3.47 5.77
C GLU A 33 26.10 2.84 4.80
N LYS A 34 27.12 2.15 5.30
CA LYS A 34 28.04 1.37 4.47
C LYS A 34 27.33 0.23 3.73
N ALA A 35 26.40 -0.49 4.37
CA ALA A 35 25.61 -1.53 3.71
C ALA A 35 24.68 -0.96 2.62
N GLN A 36 24.12 0.24 2.83
CA GLN A 36 23.32 0.93 1.81
C GLN A 36 24.17 1.42 0.65
N GLN A 37 25.37 1.95 0.91
CA GLN A 37 26.32 2.35 -0.14
C GLN A 37 26.86 1.14 -0.91
N GLU A 38 27.12 0.01 -0.25
CA GLU A 38 27.53 -1.24 -0.91
C GLU A 38 26.39 -1.87 -1.73
N ALA A 39 25.15 -1.80 -1.26
CA ALA A 39 23.97 -2.22 -2.03
C ALA A 39 23.77 -1.34 -3.28
N ALA A 40 23.88 -0.01 -3.14
CA ALA A 40 23.80 0.94 -4.26
C ALA A 40 24.95 0.74 -5.26
N ALA A 41 26.16 0.43 -4.78
CA ALA A 41 27.31 0.11 -5.62
C ALA A 41 27.17 -1.26 -6.31
N MET A 42 26.51 -2.24 -5.71
CA MET A 42 26.21 -3.52 -6.36
C MET A 42 25.16 -3.40 -7.47
N THR A 43 24.18 -2.51 -7.34
CA THR A 43 23.26 -2.17 -8.44
C THR A 43 23.98 -1.49 -9.59
N ASN A 44 24.86 -0.51 -9.32
CA ASN A 44 25.60 0.17 -10.39
C ASN A 44 26.70 -0.70 -11.05
N ARG A 45 27.18 -1.75 -10.37
CA ARG A 45 28.18 -2.70 -10.92
C ARG A 45 27.55 -3.78 -11.80
N ALA A 46 26.24 -3.99 -11.69
CA ALA A 46 25.48 -4.84 -12.61
C ALA A 46 25.21 -4.13 -13.96
N ASP A 47 25.22 -2.79 -13.97
CA ASP A 47 25.01 -1.97 -15.19
C ASP A 47 26.25 -1.91 -16.11
N ASP A 48 27.47 -2.01 -15.58
CA ASP A 48 28.70 -1.95 -16.40
C ASP A 48 29.02 -3.26 -17.15
N ALA A 49 28.37 -4.38 -16.80
CA ALA A 49 28.67 -5.68 -17.42
C ALA A 49 27.87 -5.94 -18.70
N TRP A 50 26.74 -5.26 -18.94
CA TRP A 50 25.82 -5.51 -20.05
C TRP A 50 25.68 -4.32 -21.00
N SER A 51 26.77 -3.55 -21.19
CA SER A 51 26.87 -2.58 -22.27
C SER A 51 27.05 -3.32 -23.61
N THR A 52 25.95 -3.83 -24.17
CA THR A 52 25.87 -4.22 -25.59
C THR A 52 25.60 -2.98 -26.43
N PRO A 53 26.26 -2.83 -27.60
CA PRO A 53 26.04 -1.68 -28.47
C PRO A 53 24.61 -1.68 -29.04
N ALA A 54 23.99 -0.51 -29.02
CA ALA A 54 22.68 -0.25 -29.58
C ALA A 54 22.61 -0.62 -31.08
N PRO A 55 21.52 -1.25 -31.57
CA PRO A 55 21.26 -1.31 -32.99
C PRO A 55 20.70 0.02 -33.50
N ASP A 56 21.29 0.52 -34.59
CA ASP A 56 20.74 1.57 -35.44
C ASP A 56 19.37 1.13 -35.97
N ALA A 57 18.29 1.76 -35.49
CA ALA A 57 16.95 1.61 -36.02
C ALA A 57 16.56 2.90 -36.76
N THR A 58 16.87 2.94 -38.06
CA THR A 58 16.36 3.93 -38.99
C THR A 58 14.98 3.48 -39.48
N GLY A 59 13.93 4.29 -39.24
CA GLY A 59 12.62 4.09 -39.87
C GLY A 59 11.43 4.39 -38.96
N ALA A 60 11.23 5.65 -38.58
CA ALA A 60 10.00 6.10 -37.94
C ALA A 60 8.96 6.45 -39.03
N GLU A 61 7.89 5.66 -39.11
CA GLU A 61 6.70 5.97 -39.90
C GLU A 61 5.80 6.92 -39.08
N VAL A 62 5.52 8.10 -39.63
CA VAL A 62 4.76 9.17 -38.98
C VAL A 62 3.29 8.79 -38.97
N VAL A 63 2.83 8.22 -37.86
CA VAL A 63 1.40 8.01 -37.60
C VAL A 63 0.75 9.37 -37.31
N HIS A 64 -0.27 9.67 -38.10
CA HIS A 64 -1.08 10.89 -38.04
C HIS A 64 -1.64 11.11 -36.63
N ALA A 65 -1.31 12.26 -36.03
CA ALA A 65 -1.89 12.69 -34.76
C ALA A 65 -3.38 13.04 -34.95
N PRO A 66 -4.29 12.54 -34.09
CA PRO A 66 -5.66 13.01 -34.08
C PRO A 66 -5.74 14.47 -33.60
N ASP A 67 -6.64 15.21 -34.25
CA ASP A 67 -7.07 16.59 -34.02
C ASP A 67 -7.25 16.90 -32.50
N PRO A 68 -6.73 18.04 -31.96
CA PRO A 68 -6.89 18.37 -30.54
C PRO A 68 -8.35 18.69 -30.23
N ALA A 69 -9.08 17.65 -29.82
CA ALA A 69 -10.39 17.72 -29.21
C ALA A 69 -10.39 18.70 -28.02
N ALA A 70 -11.55 19.31 -27.80
CA ALA A 70 -11.87 20.28 -26.74
C ALA A 70 -11.07 20.10 -25.43
N PRO A 71 -10.67 21.21 -24.75
CA PRO A 71 -9.89 21.15 -23.52
C PRO A 71 -10.56 20.19 -22.54
N MET A 72 -9.77 19.28 -22.01
CA MET A 72 -10.28 18.27 -21.10
C MET A 72 -10.87 18.98 -19.87
N PRO A 73 -11.90 18.43 -19.21
CA PRO A 73 -12.45 19.02 -17.99
C PRO A 73 -11.41 19.21 -16.87
N ALA A 74 -10.27 18.52 -16.95
CA ALA A 74 -9.13 18.76 -16.07
C ALA A 74 -8.52 20.16 -16.23
N ASP A 75 -8.55 20.73 -17.45
CA ASP A 75 -7.89 22.00 -17.78
C ASP A 75 -8.56 23.18 -17.06
N ALA A 76 -9.90 23.19 -16.96
CA ALA A 76 -10.63 24.29 -16.34
C ALA A 76 -10.41 24.41 -14.81
N PHE A 77 -10.19 23.29 -14.11
CA PHE A 77 -9.86 23.31 -12.67
C PHE A 77 -8.41 23.73 -12.45
N VAL A 78 -7.49 23.22 -13.26
CA VAL A 78 -6.07 23.61 -13.23
C VAL A 78 -5.90 25.10 -13.55
N GLU A 79 -6.70 25.64 -14.48
CA GLU A 79 -6.73 27.08 -14.78
C GLU A 79 -7.26 27.94 -13.63
N LYS A 80 -8.23 27.45 -12.82
CA LYS A 80 -8.66 28.16 -11.59
C LYS A 80 -7.51 28.23 -10.59
N LEU A 81 -6.83 27.12 -10.35
CA LEU A 81 -5.65 27.08 -9.48
C LEU A 81 -4.53 27.98 -9.99
N ALA A 82 -4.25 27.96 -11.30
CA ALA A 82 -3.22 28.80 -11.92
C ALA A 82 -3.54 30.30 -11.84
N ARG A 83 -4.83 30.67 -11.79
CA ARG A 83 -5.29 32.04 -11.57
C ARG A 83 -5.30 32.46 -10.09
N GLY A 84 -4.99 31.56 -9.17
CA GLY A 84 -4.97 31.82 -7.73
C GLY A 84 -6.35 31.73 -7.06
N ASP A 85 -7.37 31.22 -7.76
CA ASP A 85 -8.65 30.91 -7.13
C ASP A 85 -8.47 29.71 -6.19
N VAL A 86 -8.98 29.82 -4.96
CA VAL A 86 -8.93 28.70 -3.99
C VAL A 86 -10.19 27.84 -4.18
N PRO A 87 -10.09 26.62 -4.75
CA PRO A 87 -11.22 25.72 -4.89
C PRO A 87 -11.70 25.21 -3.52
N THR A 88 -12.95 24.76 -3.45
CA THR A 88 -13.45 24.09 -2.24
C THR A 88 -12.87 22.68 -2.11
N LEU A 89 -12.94 22.08 -0.91
CA LEU A 89 -12.54 20.68 -0.70
C LEU A 89 -13.32 19.74 -1.63
N GLU A 90 -14.62 19.96 -1.77
CA GLU A 90 -15.48 19.16 -2.65
C GLU A 90 -15.04 19.27 -4.12
N ASP A 91 -14.67 20.47 -4.59
CA ASP A 91 -14.14 20.64 -5.94
C ASP A 91 -12.81 19.89 -6.14
N CYS A 92 -11.92 19.95 -5.14
CA CYS A 92 -10.66 19.21 -5.16
C CYS A 92 -10.90 17.70 -5.19
N GLU A 93 -11.78 17.17 -4.34
CA GLU A 93 -12.10 15.75 -4.27
C GLU A 93 -12.73 15.25 -5.58
N LYS A 94 -13.66 16.01 -6.17
CA LYS A 94 -14.22 15.71 -7.50
C LYS A 94 -13.15 15.72 -8.58
N HIS A 95 -12.28 16.72 -8.60
CA HIS A 95 -11.21 16.81 -9.59
C HIS A 95 -10.20 15.65 -9.47
N ILE A 96 -9.80 15.30 -8.25
CA ILE A 96 -8.93 14.15 -7.98
C ILE A 96 -9.59 12.87 -8.48
N THR A 97 -10.88 12.67 -8.20
CA THR A 97 -11.58 11.46 -8.62
C THR A 97 -11.71 11.40 -10.14
N ALA A 98 -12.07 12.51 -10.78
CA ALA A 98 -12.15 12.61 -12.24
C ALA A 98 -10.81 12.31 -12.94
N ILE A 99 -9.69 12.83 -12.43
CA ILE A 99 -8.34 12.52 -12.95
C ILE A 99 -8.00 11.06 -12.69
N THR A 100 -8.34 10.52 -11.52
CA THR A 100 -8.06 9.11 -11.18
C THR A 100 -8.77 8.17 -12.15
N THR A 101 -10.04 8.41 -12.45
CA THR A 101 -10.81 7.61 -13.41
C THR A 101 -10.25 7.71 -14.82
N GLN A 102 -9.87 8.91 -15.25
CA GLN A 102 -9.24 9.13 -16.57
C GLN A 102 -7.89 8.44 -16.66
N TRP A 103 -7.09 8.53 -15.61
CA TRP A 103 -5.82 7.82 -15.48
C TRP A 103 -6.03 6.31 -15.56
N LEU A 104 -7.01 5.77 -14.84
CA LEU A 104 -7.32 4.34 -14.84
C LEU A 104 -7.71 3.85 -16.24
N LEU A 105 -8.55 4.60 -16.96
CA LEU A 105 -8.90 4.27 -18.35
C LEU A 105 -7.70 4.38 -19.30
N ALA A 106 -6.97 5.49 -19.25
CA ALA A 106 -5.86 5.75 -20.17
C ALA A 106 -4.68 4.79 -19.94
N VAL A 107 -4.21 4.71 -18.69
CA VAL A 107 -3.10 3.84 -18.30
C VAL A 107 -3.51 2.38 -18.37
N GLY A 108 -4.70 2.02 -17.89
CA GLY A 108 -5.22 0.66 -18.00
C GLY A 108 -5.22 0.17 -19.46
N ARG A 109 -5.79 0.94 -20.39
CA ARG A 109 -5.82 0.57 -21.82
C ARG A 109 -4.43 0.47 -22.43
N ALA A 110 -3.53 1.39 -22.10
CA ALA A 110 -2.15 1.34 -22.58
C ALA A 110 -1.41 0.10 -22.05
N LEU A 111 -1.55 -0.21 -20.76
CA LEU A 111 -0.95 -1.39 -20.15
C LEU A 111 -1.55 -2.69 -20.69
N ALA A 112 -2.86 -2.72 -20.93
CA ALA A 112 -3.54 -3.84 -21.59
C ALA A 112 -2.98 -4.05 -23.00
N ALA A 113 -2.87 -2.99 -23.80
CA ALA A 113 -2.28 -3.06 -25.14
C ALA A 113 -0.82 -3.55 -25.13
N ILE A 114 0.01 -3.05 -24.21
CA ILE A 114 1.40 -3.51 -24.05
C ILE A 114 1.45 -5.00 -23.72
N ARG A 115 0.58 -5.47 -22.83
CA ARG A 115 0.51 -6.88 -22.42
C ARG A 115 0.00 -7.76 -23.56
N ASP A 116 -1.14 -7.41 -24.14
CA ASP A 116 -1.89 -8.24 -25.09
C ASP A 116 -1.23 -8.30 -26.47
N HIS A 117 -0.48 -7.26 -26.86
CA HIS A 117 0.33 -7.24 -28.07
C HIS A 117 1.82 -7.52 -27.83
N GLU A 118 2.20 -7.90 -26.60
CA GLU A 118 3.58 -8.22 -26.21
C GLU A 118 4.62 -7.13 -26.55
N LEU A 119 4.22 -5.85 -26.58
CA LEU A 119 5.06 -4.71 -26.99
C LEU A 119 6.31 -4.53 -26.11
N PHE A 120 6.29 -5.10 -24.91
CA PHE A 120 7.47 -5.13 -24.04
C PHE A 120 8.64 -5.91 -24.65
N ARG A 121 8.40 -6.82 -25.61
CA ARG A 121 9.45 -7.56 -26.30
C ARG A 121 10.29 -6.67 -27.22
N ASP A 122 9.73 -5.59 -27.75
CA ASP A 122 10.46 -4.65 -28.61
C ASP A 122 11.58 -3.94 -27.84
N LYS A 123 11.43 -3.83 -26.52
CA LYS A 123 12.46 -3.34 -25.60
C LYS A 123 13.38 -4.44 -25.04
N GLY A 124 13.24 -5.68 -25.50
CA GLY A 124 14.06 -6.81 -25.06
C GLY A 124 13.63 -7.48 -23.74
N TYR A 125 12.46 -7.13 -23.18
CA TYR A 125 11.97 -7.80 -21.97
C TYR A 125 11.39 -9.17 -22.29
N THR A 126 11.66 -10.15 -21.43
CA THR A 126 11.20 -11.54 -21.59
C THR A 126 9.75 -11.76 -21.13
N SER A 127 9.21 -10.86 -20.31
CA SER A 127 7.83 -10.93 -19.81
C SER A 127 7.28 -9.54 -19.47
N PHE A 128 5.96 -9.40 -19.48
CA PHE A 128 5.28 -8.18 -19.06
C PHE A 128 5.63 -7.79 -17.62
N THR A 129 5.74 -8.76 -16.71
CA THR A 129 6.16 -8.53 -15.32
C THR A 129 7.58 -7.99 -15.22
N ALA A 130 8.51 -8.48 -16.04
CA ALA A 130 9.89 -7.95 -16.08
C ALA A 130 9.93 -6.51 -16.61
N TYR A 131 9.12 -6.21 -17.63
CA TYR A 131 8.93 -4.84 -18.10
C TYR A 131 8.40 -3.93 -17.01
N LEU A 132 7.31 -4.33 -16.33
CA LEU A 132 6.71 -3.53 -15.27
C LEU A 132 7.70 -3.23 -14.13
N LYS A 133 8.45 -4.24 -13.67
CA LYS A 133 9.41 -4.07 -12.55
C LYS A 133 10.55 -3.10 -12.86
N ASN A 134 10.96 -2.97 -14.12
CA ASN A 134 12.08 -2.12 -14.52
C ASN A 134 11.64 -0.72 -14.93
N GLU A 135 10.53 -0.60 -15.65
CA GLU A 135 10.11 0.66 -16.27
C GLU A 135 9.12 1.45 -15.40
N HIS A 136 8.43 0.77 -14.47
CA HIS A 136 7.37 1.37 -13.66
C HIS A 136 7.54 1.02 -12.17
N PRO A 137 7.22 1.95 -11.25
CA PRO A 137 7.28 1.67 -9.81
C PRO A 137 6.06 0.87 -9.29
N TRP A 138 5.32 0.18 -10.17
CA TRP A 138 4.04 -0.44 -9.82
C TRP A 138 4.16 -1.93 -9.54
N HIS A 139 3.39 -2.40 -8.56
CA HIS A 139 3.30 -3.83 -8.28
C HIS A 139 2.53 -4.55 -9.41
N PRO A 140 3.00 -5.73 -9.89
CA PRO A 140 2.32 -6.47 -10.96
C PRO A 140 0.87 -6.83 -10.65
N SER A 141 0.56 -7.16 -9.39
CA SER A 141 -0.82 -7.47 -8.95
C SER A 141 -1.73 -6.25 -9.10
N TYR A 142 -1.24 -5.05 -8.72
CA TYR A 142 -1.97 -3.80 -8.89
C TYR A 142 -2.28 -3.52 -10.37
N VAL A 143 -1.28 -3.64 -11.25
CA VAL A 143 -1.47 -3.44 -12.69
C VAL A 143 -2.49 -4.44 -13.27
N SER A 144 -2.43 -5.69 -12.82
CA SER A 144 -3.37 -6.73 -13.27
C SER A 144 -4.81 -6.39 -12.87
N ARG A 145 -5.03 -5.87 -11.65
CA ARG A 145 -6.35 -5.39 -11.20
C ARG A 145 -6.82 -4.19 -12.01
N VAL A 146 -5.96 -3.19 -12.21
CA VAL A 146 -6.27 -2.00 -13.03
C VAL A 146 -6.70 -2.41 -14.44
N ILE A 147 -6.01 -3.36 -15.08
CA ILE A 147 -6.40 -3.86 -16.41
C ILE A 147 -7.75 -4.59 -16.34
N ALA A 148 -7.95 -5.43 -15.33
CA ALA A 148 -9.20 -6.19 -15.16
C ALA A 148 -10.42 -5.30 -14.89
N ASP A 149 -10.21 -4.11 -14.31
CA ASP A 149 -11.28 -3.18 -13.95
C ASP A 149 -11.74 -2.27 -15.11
N ILE A 150 -10.98 -2.21 -16.21
CA ILE A 150 -11.31 -1.37 -17.38
C ILE A 150 -12.75 -1.59 -17.87
N PRO A 151 -13.23 -2.84 -18.08
CA PRO A 151 -14.58 -3.07 -18.60
C PRO A 151 -15.69 -2.53 -17.68
N VAL A 152 -15.46 -2.52 -16.36
CA VAL A 152 -16.40 -1.94 -15.38
C VAL A 152 -16.47 -0.43 -15.55
N VAL A 153 -15.31 0.22 -15.65
CA VAL A 153 -15.23 1.68 -15.77
C VAL A 153 -15.82 2.13 -17.10
N GLU A 154 -15.57 1.42 -18.19
CA GLU A 154 -16.19 1.67 -19.50
C GLU A 154 -17.69 1.48 -19.47
N ALA A 155 -18.17 0.39 -18.87
CA ALA A 155 -19.60 0.14 -18.78
C ALA A 155 -20.34 1.25 -18.02
N LEU A 156 -19.80 1.69 -16.87
CA LEU A 156 -20.40 2.78 -16.09
C LEU A 156 -20.28 4.14 -16.79
N ALA A 157 -19.18 4.40 -17.50
CA ALA A 157 -19.05 5.61 -18.30
C ALA A 157 -20.11 5.68 -19.43
N GLU A 158 -20.40 4.55 -20.08
CA GLU A 158 -21.47 4.45 -21.09
C GLU A 158 -22.87 4.57 -20.48
N HIS A 159 -23.06 4.19 -19.21
CA HIS A 159 -24.30 4.40 -18.44
C HIS A 159 -24.51 5.86 -18.02
N GLY A 160 -23.58 6.76 -18.35
CA GLY A 160 -23.67 8.19 -17.99
C GLY A 160 -23.34 8.47 -16.53
N VAL A 161 -22.63 7.55 -15.86
CA VAL A 161 -22.13 7.77 -14.51
C VAL A 161 -20.98 8.78 -14.57
N ASP A 162 -21.12 9.87 -13.81
CA ASP A 162 -20.03 10.83 -13.60
C ASP A 162 -18.78 10.09 -13.13
N ARG A 163 -17.61 10.52 -13.61
CA ARG A 163 -16.31 9.83 -13.52
C ARG A 163 -15.73 9.75 -12.10
N ASP A 164 -16.56 9.47 -11.10
CA ASP A 164 -16.23 9.39 -9.69
C ASP A 164 -16.03 7.92 -9.23
N LEU A 165 -15.34 7.12 -10.04
CA LEU A 165 -15.09 5.70 -9.79
C LEU A 165 -13.58 5.44 -9.57
N ASN A 166 -13.21 5.03 -8.37
CA ASN A 166 -11.86 4.56 -8.07
C ASN A 166 -11.70 3.05 -8.29
N GLU A 167 -10.45 2.57 -8.31
CA GLU A 167 -10.09 1.16 -8.50
C GLU A 167 -10.78 0.22 -7.52
N GLY A 168 -10.82 0.57 -6.23
CA GLY A 168 -11.47 -0.25 -5.21
C GLY A 168 -12.98 -0.41 -5.44
N GLN A 169 -13.67 0.62 -5.94
CA GLN A 169 -15.08 0.53 -6.31
C GLN A 169 -15.27 -0.33 -7.57
N ALA A 170 -14.43 -0.16 -8.58
CA ALA A 170 -14.50 -0.93 -9.83
C ALA A 170 -14.27 -2.43 -9.56
N SER A 171 -13.20 -2.76 -8.84
CA SER A 171 -12.86 -4.14 -8.45
C SER A 171 -13.96 -4.81 -7.63
N ALA A 172 -14.64 -4.05 -6.75
CA ALA A 172 -15.72 -4.55 -5.91
C ALA A 172 -16.98 -4.99 -6.69
N VAL A 173 -17.24 -4.39 -7.86
CA VAL A 173 -18.39 -4.73 -8.71
C VAL A 173 -18.00 -5.46 -9.99
N ARG A 174 -16.71 -5.68 -10.23
CA ARG A 174 -16.21 -6.47 -11.36
C ARG A 174 -16.87 -7.84 -11.48
N PRO A 175 -17.03 -8.64 -10.39
CA PRO A 175 -17.70 -9.93 -10.51
C PRO A 175 -19.16 -9.82 -10.95
N VAL A 176 -19.86 -8.73 -10.59
CA VAL A 176 -21.23 -8.49 -11.04
C VAL A 176 -21.28 -8.33 -12.55
N LEU A 177 -20.32 -7.58 -13.13
CA LEU A 177 -20.22 -7.44 -14.57
C LEU A 177 -19.86 -8.76 -15.26
N GLU A 178 -18.87 -9.48 -14.73
CA GLU A 178 -18.36 -10.72 -15.31
C GLU A 178 -19.40 -11.85 -15.30
N GLU A 179 -20.17 -11.99 -14.22
CA GLU A 179 -21.11 -13.10 -14.03
C GLU A 179 -22.54 -12.77 -14.47
N HIS A 180 -22.96 -11.51 -14.33
CA HIS A 180 -24.35 -11.10 -14.54
C HIS A 180 -24.54 -10.04 -15.64
N GLY A 181 -23.44 -9.48 -16.17
CA GLY A 181 -23.47 -8.53 -17.27
C GLY A 181 -23.77 -7.08 -16.86
N ARG A 182 -23.87 -6.22 -17.88
CA ARG A 182 -23.92 -4.76 -17.73
C ARG A 182 -25.19 -4.26 -17.02
N GLU A 183 -26.34 -4.84 -17.33
CA GLU A 183 -27.61 -4.46 -16.70
C GLU A 183 -27.60 -4.68 -15.18
N ALA A 184 -26.99 -5.79 -14.73
CA ALA A 184 -26.85 -6.07 -13.29
C ALA A 184 -25.90 -5.07 -12.62
N LEU A 185 -24.80 -4.71 -13.29
CA LEU A 185 -23.88 -3.69 -12.82
C LEU A 185 -24.58 -2.33 -12.66
N TYR A 186 -25.38 -1.92 -13.64
CA TYR A 186 -26.14 -0.66 -13.59
C TYR A 186 -27.18 -0.68 -12.48
N ASP A 187 -27.91 -1.79 -12.33
CA ASP A 187 -28.89 -1.95 -11.28
C ASP A 187 -28.27 -1.85 -9.87
N VAL A 188 -27.08 -2.44 -9.66
CA VAL A 188 -26.32 -2.26 -8.41
C VAL A 188 -25.92 -0.81 -8.20
N TRP A 189 -25.40 -0.17 -9.23
CA TRP A 189 -24.93 1.20 -9.16
C TRP A 189 -26.07 2.16 -8.81
N ASP A 190 -27.17 2.10 -9.54
CA ASP A 190 -28.32 3.00 -9.39
C ASP A 190 -29.06 2.76 -8.07
N SER A 191 -29.09 1.51 -7.59
CA SER A 191 -29.68 1.17 -6.30
C SER A 191 -28.79 1.50 -5.10
N THR A 192 -27.55 1.96 -5.33
CA THR A 192 -26.65 2.37 -4.25
C THR A 192 -26.85 3.85 -3.93
N GLU A 193 -27.67 4.09 -2.89
CA GLU A 193 -27.95 5.42 -2.37
C GLU A 193 -26.76 6.05 -1.63
N GLY A 194 -26.65 7.38 -1.70
CA GLY A 194 -25.61 8.14 -1.00
C GLY A 194 -24.20 7.88 -1.54
N LYS A 195 -23.21 7.79 -0.64
CA LYS A 195 -21.81 7.55 -1.00
C LYS A 195 -21.63 6.10 -1.48
N LYS A 196 -21.28 5.94 -2.75
CA LYS A 196 -21.05 4.65 -3.42
C LYS A 196 -19.70 4.02 -3.04
N SER A 197 -19.44 3.80 -1.75
CA SER A 197 -18.21 3.09 -1.34
C SER A 197 -18.21 1.65 -1.86
N ALA A 198 -17.03 1.05 -1.99
CA ALA A 198 -16.88 -0.37 -2.37
C ALA A 198 -17.77 -1.28 -1.49
N ALA A 199 -17.78 -1.06 -0.16
CA ALA A 199 -18.62 -1.81 0.76
C ALA A 199 -20.14 -1.61 0.52
N ALA A 200 -20.56 -0.39 0.17
CA ALA A 200 -21.96 -0.11 -0.14
C ALA A 200 -22.40 -0.84 -1.42
N LEU A 201 -21.56 -0.80 -2.46
CA LEU A 201 -21.79 -1.50 -3.73
C LEU A 201 -21.89 -3.02 -3.53
N VAL A 202 -20.96 -3.63 -2.80
CA VAL A 202 -20.99 -5.07 -2.49
C VAL A 202 -22.25 -5.44 -1.71
N ARG A 203 -22.65 -4.62 -0.72
CA ARG A 203 -23.86 -4.86 0.06
C ARG A 203 -25.11 -4.85 -0.82
N VAL A 204 -25.22 -3.90 -1.75
CA VAL A 204 -26.37 -3.81 -2.68
C VAL A 204 -26.35 -4.98 -3.67
N ALA A 205 -25.18 -5.32 -4.24
CA ALA A 205 -25.03 -6.47 -5.13
C ALA A 205 -25.46 -7.79 -4.47
N ARG A 206 -25.07 -8.00 -3.20
CA ARG A 206 -25.53 -9.15 -2.41
C ARG A 206 -27.04 -9.12 -2.14
N ALA A 207 -27.58 -7.97 -1.75
CA ALA A 207 -29.02 -7.83 -1.50
C ALA A 207 -29.86 -8.13 -2.75
N LYS A 208 -29.30 -7.89 -3.94
CA LYS A 208 -29.92 -8.22 -5.24
C LYS A 208 -29.63 -9.63 -5.73
N GLY A 209 -28.79 -10.39 -5.04
CA GLY A 209 -28.44 -11.77 -5.40
C GLY A 209 -27.40 -11.90 -6.51
N TYR A 210 -26.66 -10.84 -6.84
CA TYR A 210 -25.58 -10.87 -7.84
C TYR A 210 -24.21 -11.22 -7.25
N LEU A 211 -24.09 -11.26 -5.93
CA LEU A 211 -22.90 -11.75 -5.25
C LEU A 211 -23.33 -12.76 -4.19
N PRO A 212 -22.51 -13.80 -3.93
CA PRO A 212 -22.80 -14.74 -2.87
C PRO A 212 -22.93 -14.00 -1.53
N PRO A 213 -23.79 -14.51 -0.62
CA PRO A 213 -23.79 -14.03 0.75
C PRO A 213 -22.37 -14.16 1.30
N PRO A 214 -21.94 -13.28 2.22
CA PRO A 214 -20.66 -13.46 2.88
C PRO A 214 -20.63 -14.90 3.40
N GLU A 215 -19.67 -15.71 2.92
CA GLU A 215 -19.51 -17.04 3.46
C GLU A 215 -19.39 -16.87 4.97
N GLU A 216 -20.24 -17.56 5.73
CA GLU A 216 -20.16 -17.59 7.20
C GLU A 216 -18.90 -18.34 7.68
N ALA A 217 -17.92 -18.52 6.80
CA ALA A 217 -16.60 -19.01 7.11
C ALA A 217 -15.92 -17.95 8.01
N GLU A 218 -15.87 -18.28 9.30
CA GLU A 218 -15.04 -17.65 10.34
C GLU A 218 -15.54 -16.36 10.99
N THR A 219 -16.81 -15.98 10.89
CA THR A 219 -17.29 -14.79 11.64
C THR A 219 -17.23 -14.98 13.16
N GLU A 220 -17.41 -16.19 13.70
CA GLU A 220 -17.31 -16.41 15.15
C GLU A 220 -15.85 -16.56 15.65
N SER A 221 -14.95 -17.11 14.83
CA SER A 221 -13.52 -17.26 15.18
C SER A 221 -12.76 -15.97 14.90
N GLY A 222 -12.96 -15.38 13.72
CA GLY A 222 -12.28 -14.19 13.23
C GLY A 222 -12.76 -12.90 13.87
N ALA A 223 -14.06 -12.65 14.06
CA ALA A 223 -14.52 -11.39 14.66
C ALA A 223 -14.27 -11.34 16.19
N ALA A 224 -14.37 -12.47 16.88
CA ALA A 224 -13.99 -12.56 18.30
C ALA A 224 -12.47 -12.44 18.48
N THR A 225 -11.68 -13.02 17.58
CA THR A 225 -10.21 -12.90 17.59
C THR A 225 -9.75 -11.51 17.16
N PHE A 226 -10.37 -10.91 16.15
CA PHE A 226 -10.15 -9.54 15.68
C PHE A 226 -10.57 -8.53 16.76
N SER A 227 -11.73 -8.69 17.41
CA SER A 227 -12.14 -7.81 18.52
C SER A 227 -11.21 -7.93 19.73
N LYS A 228 -10.73 -9.14 20.05
CA LYS A 228 -9.72 -9.35 21.11
C LYS A 228 -8.36 -8.77 20.72
N ASN A 229 -7.95 -8.91 19.47
CA ASN A 229 -6.68 -8.38 18.96
C ASN A 229 -6.73 -6.86 18.83
N LEU A 230 -7.85 -6.28 18.41
CA LEU A 230 -8.08 -4.83 18.35
C LEU A 230 -8.13 -4.21 19.75
N ALA A 231 -8.69 -4.91 20.74
CA ALA A 231 -8.66 -4.49 22.14
C ALA A 231 -7.22 -4.52 22.70
N ARG A 232 -6.47 -5.60 22.45
CA ARG A 232 -5.04 -5.69 22.81
C ARG A 232 -4.18 -4.67 22.06
N PHE A 233 -4.52 -4.39 20.81
CA PHE A 233 -3.84 -3.40 20.00
C PHE A 233 -4.14 -1.98 20.48
N ARG A 234 -5.37 -1.68 20.92
CA ARG A 234 -5.71 -0.42 21.58
C ARG A 234 -4.93 -0.24 22.88
N GLU A 235 -4.91 -1.25 23.73
CA GLU A 235 -4.14 -1.24 24.98
C GLU A 235 -2.64 -1.02 24.70
N PHE A 236 -2.10 -1.65 23.67
CA PHE A 236 -0.73 -1.46 23.20
C PHE A 236 -0.50 -0.06 22.59
N ALA A 237 -1.41 0.43 21.76
CA ALA A 237 -1.34 1.72 21.10
C ALA A 237 -1.48 2.88 22.09
N ASP A 238 -2.31 2.73 23.13
CA ASP A 238 -2.43 3.67 24.24
C ASP A 238 -1.12 3.69 25.07
N LEU A 239 -0.52 2.52 25.31
CA LEU A 239 0.81 2.39 25.94
C LEU A 239 1.92 3.07 25.12
N VAL A 240 1.87 2.99 23.79
CA VAL A 240 2.87 3.62 22.92
C VAL A 240 2.60 5.11 22.70
N GLY A 241 1.34 5.50 22.54
CA GLY A 241 0.86 6.86 22.23
C GLY A 241 1.08 7.86 23.36
N ASP A 242 0.94 7.44 24.62
CA ASP A 242 1.19 8.29 25.79
C ASP A 242 2.69 8.49 26.11
N GLY A 243 3.58 8.16 25.17
CA GLY A 243 5.03 8.29 25.34
C GLY A 243 5.65 7.23 26.25
N GLN A 244 4.91 6.18 26.63
CA GLN A 244 5.44 5.08 27.46
C GLN A 244 6.23 4.03 26.67
N GLY A 245 6.36 4.17 25.35
CA GLY A 245 7.29 3.34 24.56
C GLY A 245 8.72 3.33 25.13
N LYS A 246 9.19 4.47 25.67
CA LYS A 246 10.48 4.53 26.39
C LYS A 246 10.48 3.71 27.69
N ARG A 247 9.37 3.70 28.44
CA ARG A 247 9.23 2.92 29.68
C ARG A 247 9.18 1.41 29.40
N LEU A 248 8.51 1.00 28.33
CA LEU A 248 8.54 -0.41 27.88
C LEU A 248 9.96 -0.86 27.52
N ILE A 249 10.73 0.01 26.85
CA ILE A 249 12.14 -0.25 26.54
C ILE A 249 12.99 -0.29 27.82
N GLU A 250 12.75 0.57 28.81
CA GLU A 250 13.47 0.52 30.09
C GLU A 250 13.10 -0.70 30.93
N ALA A 251 11.83 -1.06 31.03
CA ALA A 251 11.39 -2.30 31.70
C ALA A 251 11.98 -3.55 31.03
N ALA A 252 12.08 -3.59 29.70
CA ALA A 252 12.73 -4.67 28.97
C ALA A 252 14.27 -4.68 29.14
N LYS A 253 14.90 -3.56 29.51
CA LYS A 253 16.31 -3.51 29.90
C LYS A 253 16.53 -3.99 31.33
N GLU A 254 15.58 -3.73 32.22
CA GLU A 254 15.60 -4.19 33.61
C GLU A 254 15.31 -5.70 33.73
N ASP A 255 14.44 -6.24 32.87
CA ASP A 255 14.17 -7.67 32.72
C ASP A 255 14.33 -8.11 31.25
N PRO A 256 15.55 -8.53 30.85
CA PRO A 256 15.83 -8.99 29.49
C PRO A 256 15.08 -10.25 29.08
N ASP A 257 14.72 -11.11 30.04
CA ASP A 257 14.03 -12.37 29.77
C ASP A 257 12.56 -12.11 29.45
N TRP A 258 11.91 -11.19 30.17
CA TRP A 258 10.59 -10.68 29.82
C TRP A 258 10.60 -9.96 28.46
N GLY A 259 11.60 -9.11 28.20
CA GLY A 259 11.73 -8.41 26.93
C GLY A 259 11.83 -9.34 25.72
N LYS A 260 12.68 -10.37 25.82
CA LYS A 260 12.89 -11.35 24.74
C LYS A 260 11.79 -12.40 24.65
N GLY A 261 11.25 -12.86 25.78
CA GLY A 261 10.29 -13.95 25.85
C GLY A 261 8.86 -13.52 25.62
N VAL A 262 8.50 -12.27 25.95
CA VAL A 262 7.10 -11.82 25.96
C VAL A 262 6.92 -10.58 25.07
N LEU A 263 7.70 -9.53 25.30
CA LEU A 263 7.50 -8.25 24.61
C LEU A 263 7.82 -8.32 23.11
N PHE A 264 8.98 -8.84 22.72
CA PHE A 264 9.35 -8.92 21.30
C PHE A 264 8.45 -9.84 20.47
N PRO A 265 8.06 -11.05 20.94
CA PRO A 265 7.10 -11.87 20.23
C PRO A 265 5.75 -11.17 20.04
N ALA A 266 5.23 -10.48 21.06
CA ALA A 266 3.98 -9.74 20.96
C ALA A 266 4.06 -8.59 19.95
N LEU A 267 5.18 -7.84 19.94
CA LEU A 267 5.44 -6.80 18.95
C LEU A 267 5.53 -7.34 17.53
N ARG A 268 6.26 -8.44 17.32
CA ARG A 268 6.35 -9.10 16.00
C ARG A 268 5.01 -9.61 15.53
N GLN A 269 4.21 -10.18 16.43
CA GLN A 269 2.86 -10.63 16.11
C GLN A 269 1.97 -9.45 15.72
N ALA A 270 2.02 -8.35 16.45
CA ALA A 270 1.25 -7.14 16.13
C ALA A 270 1.66 -6.55 14.76
N VAL A 271 2.97 -6.48 14.48
CA VAL A 271 3.48 -6.05 13.17
C VAL A 271 3.04 -7.01 12.08
N GLY A 272 3.15 -8.32 12.29
CA GLY A 272 2.73 -9.31 11.30
C GLY A 272 1.23 -9.26 10.98
N ILE A 273 0.37 -8.96 11.97
CA ILE A 273 -1.06 -8.71 11.74
C ILE A 273 -1.27 -7.43 10.92
N LEU A 274 -0.54 -6.36 11.22
CA LEU A 274 -0.63 -5.13 10.43
C LEU A 274 -0.13 -5.34 8.99
N GLU A 275 0.93 -6.13 8.81
CA GLU A 275 1.46 -6.49 7.49
C GLU A 275 0.51 -7.41 6.73
N SER A 276 -0.23 -8.31 7.38
CA SER A 276 -1.21 -9.14 6.68
C SER A 276 -2.47 -8.37 6.28
N GLU A 277 -2.89 -7.39 7.08
CA GLU A 277 -4.11 -6.61 6.85
C GLU A 277 -3.89 -5.38 5.97
N PHE A 278 -2.70 -4.78 6.04
CA PHE A 278 -2.37 -3.52 5.35
C PHE A 278 -1.11 -3.61 4.48
N GLY A 279 -0.41 -4.75 4.50
CA GLY A 279 0.71 -4.98 3.59
C GLY A 279 0.24 -5.21 2.16
N PRO A 280 1.15 -5.08 1.18
CA PRO A 280 0.81 -5.32 -0.22
C PRO A 280 0.35 -6.77 -0.40
N GLU A 281 -0.85 -6.96 -0.95
CA GLU A 281 -1.36 -8.27 -1.37
C GLU A 281 -0.32 -8.92 -2.30
N SER A 282 0.30 -9.99 -1.81
CA SER A 282 1.34 -10.75 -2.51
C SER A 282 0.75 -11.55 -3.66
#